data_AF-A0A2D4KVK3-F1
#
_entry.id   AF-A0A2D4KVK3-F1
#
_cell.length_a   1.000
_cell.length_b   1.000
_cell.length_c   1.000
_cell.angle_alpha   90.00
_cell.angle_beta   90.00
_cell.angle_gamma   90.00
#
_symmetry.space_group_name_H-M   'P 1'
#
loop_
_entity.id
_entity.type
_entity.pdbx_description
1 polymer ?
#
loop_
_entity_poly.entity_id
_entity_poly.type
_entity_poly.pdbx_seq_one_letter_code
_entity_poly.pdbx_strand_id
1 'polypeptide(L)'
;HSLVNSGGVCFVPSFSGLQIPVNDPYACTSFMGITPTTTKKHLVRAVLESIAFRNKQLYDIITTELSIPAMSIRADGGVSKNSFVMQMTSDLINKSINKPDSTDMSCLGAAFLAGLAIGYWTDKEHLKTLRQTDMVFKPQREPKEYEPAMSNWIKAVCRSLSWYSQASQ
;
A
#
# COMPACT_ATOMS: atom_id res chain seq x y z
N HIS A 1 17.59 -12.51 10.28
CA HIS A 1 16.66 -13.43 9.60
C HIS A 1 15.28 -12.81 9.52
N SER A 2 14.76 -12.66 8.30
CA SER A 2 13.38 -12.21 8.02
C SER A 2 12.39 -13.28 8.49
N LEU A 3 11.31 -12.88 9.15
CA LEU A 3 10.24 -13.81 9.52
C LEU A 3 9.43 -14.21 8.29
N VAL A 4 8.90 -15.44 8.30
CA VAL A 4 8.01 -15.94 7.24
C VAL A 4 6.65 -15.25 7.31
N ASN A 5 6.14 -14.98 8.51
CA ASN A 5 4.84 -14.34 8.75
C ASN A 5 4.80 -13.59 10.10
N SER A 6 3.71 -12.90 10.37
CA SER A 6 3.43 -12.13 11.59
C SER A 6 2.99 -12.98 12.80
N GLY A 7 2.96 -14.32 12.71
CA GLY A 7 2.54 -15.19 13.81
C GLY A 7 1.06 -15.04 14.18
N GLY A 8 0.22 -14.58 13.24
CA GLY A 8 -1.21 -14.31 13.46
C GLY A 8 -1.50 -12.91 13.99
N VAL A 9 -0.48 -12.11 14.29
CA VAL A 9 -0.65 -10.73 14.72
C VAL A 9 -1.12 -9.86 13.55
N CYS A 10 -2.21 -9.14 13.76
CA CYS A 10 -2.75 -8.18 12.82
C CYS A 10 -2.53 -6.76 13.33
N PHE A 11 -2.07 -5.85 12.47
CA PHE A 11 -2.00 -4.43 12.76
C PHE A 11 -3.00 -3.67 11.90
N VAL A 12 -3.81 -2.80 12.53
CA VAL A 12 -4.74 -1.90 11.82
C VAL A 12 -4.23 -0.46 11.96
N PRO A 13 -3.76 0.19 10.87
CA PRO A 13 -3.12 1.50 10.91
C PRO A 13 -4.13 2.68 10.87
N SER A 14 -5.13 2.68 11.76
CA SER A 14 -6.17 3.71 11.83
C SER A 14 -5.81 4.87 12.77
N PHE A 15 -4.66 5.52 12.53
CA PHE A 15 -4.18 6.60 13.39
C PHE A 15 -5.08 7.84 13.34
N SER A 16 -5.82 8.00 12.24
CA SER A 16 -6.78 9.09 12.02
C SER A 16 -8.06 8.53 11.39
N GLY A 17 -8.51 7.37 11.89
CA GLY A 17 -9.58 6.59 11.29
C GLY A 17 -9.13 5.80 10.05
N LEU A 18 -10.09 5.19 9.36
CA LEU A 18 -9.88 4.45 8.12
C LEU A 18 -10.61 5.12 6.97
N GLN A 19 -9.85 5.41 5.91
CA GLN A 19 -10.41 5.87 4.64
C GLN A 19 -11.02 4.69 3.84
N ILE A 20 -11.42 4.97 2.60
CA ILE A 20 -11.90 4.00 1.58
C ILE A 20 -11.09 2.68 1.66
N PRO A 21 -11.75 1.51 1.63
CA PRO A 21 -13.20 1.27 1.48
C PRO A 21 -14.01 1.56 2.74
N VAL A 22 -13.38 1.51 3.90
CA VAL A 22 -14.09 1.37 5.19
C VAL A 22 -14.78 2.67 5.59
N ASN A 23 -14.12 3.80 5.31
CA ASN A 23 -14.65 5.15 5.53
C ASN A 23 -15.22 5.38 6.95
N ASP A 24 -14.44 5.02 7.96
CA ASP A 24 -14.76 5.19 9.37
C ASP A 24 -13.74 6.11 10.06
N PRO A 25 -14.06 7.38 10.31
CA PRO A 25 -13.15 8.31 10.99
C PRO A 25 -12.96 7.99 12.48
N TYR A 26 -13.77 7.08 13.05
CA TYR A 26 -13.75 6.70 14.46
C TYR A 26 -13.05 5.37 14.72
N ALA A 27 -12.48 4.74 13.69
CA ALA A 27 -11.70 3.52 13.83
C ALA A 27 -10.40 3.77 14.64
N CYS A 28 -9.99 2.80 15.45
CA CYS A 28 -8.83 2.91 16.34
C CYS A 28 -7.65 2.02 15.93
N THR A 29 -6.45 2.60 15.98
CA THR A 29 -5.22 1.86 15.71
C THR A 29 -5.08 0.71 16.69
N SER A 30 -4.83 -0.49 16.19
CA SER A 30 -4.83 -1.68 17.05
C SER A 30 -3.86 -2.76 16.58
N PHE A 31 -3.29 -3.45 17.57
CA PHE A 31 -2.70 -4.78 17.38
C PHE A 31 -3.66 -5.82 17.92
N MET A 32 -3.95 -6.85 17.13
CA MET A 32 -4.82 -7.96 17.51
C MET A 32 -4.11 -9.30 17.25
N GLY A 33 -4.48 -10.34 17.99
CA GLY A 33 -3.88 -11.68 17.83
C GLY A 33 -2.52 -11.86 18.53
N ILE A 34 -2.19 -11.00 19.50
CA ILE A 34 -0.99 -11.16 20.33
C ILE A 34 -1.12 -12.38 21.24
N THR A 35 -0.07 -13.19 21.27
CA THR A 35 0.08 -14.39 22.12
C THR A 35 1.35 -14.29 22.97
N PRO A 36 1.54 -15.15 24.00
CA PRO A 36 2.77 -15.16 24.81
C PRO A 36 4.06 -15.41 24.02
N THR A 37 3.98 -16.01 22.82
CA THR A 37 5.12 -16.25 21.92
C THR A 37 5.37 -15.09 20.94
N THR A 38 4.55 -14.04 20.99
CA THR A 38 4.69 -12.87 20.12
C THR A 38 5.97 -12.11 20.44
N THR A 39 6.67 -11.64 19.40
CA THR A 39 7.96 -10.96 19.52
C THR A 39 7.88 -9.61 18.79
N LYS A 40 8.84 -8.72 19.06
CA LYS A 40 8.97 -7.45 18.33
C LYS A 40 9.00 -7.63 16.80
N LYS A 41 9.61 -8.73 16.33
CA LYS A 41 9.69 -9.03 14.89
C LYS A 41 8.29 -9.31 14.31
N HIS A 42 7.42 -10.00 15.05
CA HIS A 42 6.02 -10.25 14.64
C HIS A 42 5.24 -8.94 14.51
N LEU A 43 5.43 -8.00 15.46
CA LEU A 43 4.80 -6.68 15.41
C LEU A 43 5.25 -5.88 14.17
N VAL A 44 6.56 -5.80 13.93
CA VAL A 44 7.10 -5.12 12.74
C VAL A 44 6.58 -5.76 11.46
N ARG A 45 6.53 -7.09 11.41
CA ARG A 45 5.98 -7.83 10.27
C ARG A 45 4.50 -7.50 10.05
N ALA A 46 3.68 -7.50 11.09
CA ALA A 46 2.26 -7.15 11.01
C ALA A 46 2.04 -5.72 10.50
N VAL A 47 2.89 -4.76 10.91
CA VAL A 47 2.84 -3.38 10.40
C VAL A 47 3.09 -3.36 8.89
N LEU A 48 4.15 -4.03 8.42
CA LEU A 48 4.46 -4.05 6.98
C LEU A 48 3.41 -4.81 6.16
N GLU A 49 2.91 -5.93 6.67
CA GLU A 49 1.81 -6.69 6.04
C GLU A 49 0.54 -5.83 5.94
N SER A 50 0.21 -5.05 6.97
CA SER A 50 -0.97 -4.17 6.95
C SER A 50 -0.94 -3.15 5.81
N ILE A 51 0.24 -2.64 5.45
CA ILE A 51 0.40 -1.70 4.34
C ILE A 51 0.07 -2.41 3.01
N ALA A 52 0.63 -3.61 2.81
CA ALA A 52 0.35 -4.40 1.62
C ALA A 52 -1.13 -4.81 1.51
N PHE A 53 -1.77 -5.17 2.64
CA PHE A 53 -3.21 -5.46 2.68
C PHE A 53 -4.07 -4.23 2.36
N ARG A 54 -3.70 -3.04 2.86
CA ARG A 54 -4.37 -1.78 2.50
C ARG A 54 -4.24 -1.48 1.00
N ASN A 55 -3.05 -1.67 0.42
CA ASN A 55 -2.84 -1.50 -1.01
C ASN A 55 -3.73 -2.45 -1.82
N LYS A 56 -3.84 -3.72 -1.40
CA LYS A 56 -4.71 -4.72 -2.03
C LYS A 56 -6.19 -4.32 -1.94
N GLN A 57 -6.68 -3.91 -0.77
CA GLN A 57 -8.05 -3.42 -0.63
C GLN A 57 -8.34 -2.25 -1.58
N LEU A 58 -7.44 -1.27 -1.63
CA LEU A 58 -7.61 -0.12 -2.50
C LEU A 58 -7.60 -0.52 -3.98
N TYR A 59 -6.69 -1.40 -4.37
CA TYR A 59 -6.64 -1.94 -5.73
C TYR A 59 -7.95 -2.64 -6.12
N ASP A 60 -8.47 -3.52 -5.25
CA ASP A 60 -9.69 -4.28 -5.54
C ASP A 60 -10.91 -3.36 -5.76
N ILE A 61 -11.04 -2.32 -4.94
CA ILE A 61 -12.11 -1.31 -5.11
C ILE A 61 -11.96 -0.59 -6.42
N ILE A 62 -10.76 -0.07 -6.71
CA ILE A 62 -10.49 0.65 -7.95
C ILE A 62 -10.82 -0.23 -9.15
N THR A 63 -10.45 -1.51 -9.13
CA THR A 63 -10.74 -2.42 -10.25
C THR A 63 -12.20 -2.85 -10.34
N THR A 64 -12.95 -2.82 -9.24
CA THR A 64 -14.38 -3.15 -9.22
C THR A 64 -15.21 -1.97 -9.70
N GLU A 65 -14.83 -0.75 -9.32
CA GLU A 65 -15.54 0.49 -9.67
C GLU A 65 -15.15 1.01 -11.07
N LEU A 66 -13.90 0.82 -11.48
CA LEU A 66 -13.43 1.21 -12.80
C LEU A 66 -13.48 0.01 -13.74
N SER A 67 -14.37 0.05 -14.73
CA SER A 67 -14.42 -0.92 -15.83
C SER A 67 -13.22 -0.84 -16.81
N ILE A 68 -12.08 -0.33 -16.35
CA ILE A 68 -10.86 -0.15 -17.14
C ILE A 68 -9.79 -1.11 -16.61
N PRO A 69 -9.24 -2.00 -17.45
CA PRO A 69 -8.14 -2.85 -17.03
C PRO A 69 -6.92 -1.98 -16.67
N ALA A 70 -6.39 -2.16 -15.46
CA ALA A 70 -5.18 -1.46 -15.02
C ALA A 70 -3.99 -1.79 -15.95
N MET A 71 -3.58 -0.82 -16.77
CA MET A 71 -2.55 -1.04 -17.79
C MET A 71 -1.13 -1.03 -17.22
N SER A 72 -0.87 -0.29 -16.15
CA SER A 72 0.45 -0.26 -15.49
C SER A 72 0.33 0.23 -14.05
N ILE A 73 0.96 -0.46 -13.10
CA ILE A 73 0.99 -0.06 -11.69
C ILE A 73 2.38 0.52 -11.39
N ARG A 74 2.39 1.68 -10.76
CA ARG A 74 3.61 2.39 -10.36
C ARG A 74 3.53 2.74 -8.88
N ALA A 75 4.66 2.64 -8.21
CA ALA A 75 4.81 3.02 -6.81
C ALA A 75 5.83 4.16 -6.69
N ASP A 76 5.57 5.08 -5.78
CA ASP A 76 6.45 6.20 -5.42
C ASP A 76 6.35 6.49 -3.92
N GLY A 77 7.20 7.37 -3.40
CA GLY A 77 7.18 7.83 -2.01
C GLY A 77 7.95 6.93 -1.06
N GLY A 78 8.06 7.35 0.21
CA GLY A 78 8.98 6.74 1.18
C GLY A 78 8.76 5.24 1.43
N VAL A 79 7.50 4.78 1.45
CA VAL A 79 7.15 3.36 1.67
C VAL A 79 7.59 2.47 0.51
N SER A 80 7.67 3.01 -0.72
CA SER A 80 8.12 2.26 -1.90
C SER A 80 9.58 1.79 -1.82
N LYS A 81 10.38 2.38 -0.91
CA LYS A 81 11.76 1.94 -0.60
C LYS A 81 11.78 0.59 0.11
N ASN A 82 10.68 0.15 0.70
CA ASN A 82 10.60 -1.13 1.38
C ASN A 82 10.25 -2.26 0.38
N SER A 83 11.27 -2.98 -0.08
CA SER A 83 11.11 -4.08 -1.05
C SER A 83 10.17 -5.19 -0.58
N PHE A 84 10.04 -5.41 0.74
CA PHE A 84 9.11 -6.40 1.26
C PHE A 84 7.65 -5.98 1.02
N VAL A 85 7.29 -4.72 1.33
CA VAL A 85 5.94 -4.20 1.08
C VAL A 85 5.63 -4.20 -0.42
N MET A 86 6.59 -3.80 -1.26
CA MET A 86 6.41 -3.79 -2.71
C MET A 86 6.21 -5.20 -3.28
N GLN A 87 7.04 -6.17 -2.86
CA GLN A 87 6.91 -7.55 -3.32
C GLN A 87 5.58 -8.16 -2.85
N MET A 88 5.22 -8.01 -1.58
CA MET A 88 3.96 -8.55 -1.05
C MET A 88 2.75 -7.88 -1.70
N THR A 89 2.81 -6.58 -1.98
CA THR A 89 1.75 -5.88 -2.71
C THR A 89 1.61 -6.45 -4.14
N SER A 90 2.73 -6.66 -4.84
CA SER A 90 2.75 -7.25 -6.19
C SER A 90 2.16 -8.66 -6.21
N ASP A 91 2.51 -9.48 -5.23
CA ASP A 91 1.94 -10.83 -5.06
C ASP A 91 0.42 -10.76 -4.80
N LEU A 92 -0.03 -9.93 -3.85
CA LEU A 92 -1.45 -9.83 -3.46
C LEU A 92 -2.36 -9.38 -4.60
N ILE A 93 -1.93 -8.41 -5.40
CA ILE A 93 -2.72 -7.88 -6.53
C ILE A 93 -2.50 -8.68 -7.82
N ASN A 94 -1.53 -9.61 -7.82
CA ASN A 94 -1.09 -10.38 -8.97
C ASN A 94 -0.77 -9.52 -10.21
N LYS A 95 0.02 -8.46 -10.01
CA LYS A 95 0.46 -7.54 -11.07
C LYS A 95 1.88 -7.06 -10.81
N SER A 96 2.58 -6.73 -11.88
CA SER A 96 3.90 -6.10 -11.79
C SER A 96 3.78 -4.65 -11.30
N ILE A 97 4.68 -4.24 -10.40
CA ILE A 97 4.80 -2.88 -9.89
C ILE A 97 6.12 -2.29 -10.33
N ASN A 98 6.07 -1.16 -11.04
CA ASN A 98 7.25 -0.42 -11.47
C ASN A 98 7.61 0.66 -10.45
N LYS A 99 8.84 0.65 -9.96
CA LYS A 99 9.41 1.70 -9.10
C LYS A 99 10.47 2.48 -9.89
N PRO A 100 10.34 3.80 -10.05
CA PRO A 100 11.40 4.65 -10.61
C PRO A 100 12.59 4.79 -9.65
N ASP A 101 13.73 5.27 -10.15
CA ASP A 101 14.92 5.53 -9.34
C ASP A 101 14.71 6.75 -8.41
N SER A 102 14.11 7.82 -8.97
CA SER A 102 13.75 9.02 -8.22
C SER A 102 12.50 8.78 -7.38
N THR A 103 12.63 8.90 -6.05
CA THR A 103 11.55 8.64 -5.07
C THR A 103 10.66 9.85 -4.75
N ASP A 104 10.77 10.95 -5.51
CA ASP A 104 9.90 12.12 -5.35
C ASP A 104 9.32 12.55 -6.70
N MET A 105 8.30 11.81 -7.14
CA MET A 105 7.59 12.10 -8.38
C MET A 105 6.70 13.34 -8.24
N SER A 106 6.39 13.77 -7.01
CA SER A 106 5.62 14.98 -6.74
C SER A 106 6.38 16.24 -7.14
N CYS A 107 7.62 16.39 -6.68
CA CYS A 107 8.48 17.50 -7.09
C CYS A 107 8.73 17.48 -8.61
N LEU A 108 8.98 16.29 -9.17
CA LEU A 108 9.21 16.14 -10.60
C LEU A 108 7.98 16.55 -11.44
N GLY A 109 6.77 16.19 -10.98
CA GLY A 109 5.53 16.59 -11.62
C GLY A 109 5.33 18.10 -11.66
N ALA A 110 5.60 18.80 -10.55
CA ALA A 110 5.54 20.26 -10.50
C ALA A 110 6.58 20.91 -11.44
N ALA A 111 7.81 20.39 -11.45
CA ALA A 111 8.86 20.86 -12.35
C ALA A 111 8.47 20.66 -13.83
N PHE A 112 7.93 19.50 -14.19
CA PHE A 112 7.46 19.22 -15.55
C PHE A 112 6.34 20.16 -16.00
N LEU A 113 5.37 20.45 -15.12
CA LEU A 113 4.30 21.40 -15.44
C LEU A 113 4.84 22.81 -15.68
N ALA A 114 5.71 23.30 -14.80
CA ALA A 114 6.32 24.62 -14.94
C ALA A 114 7.22 24.71 -16.17
N GLY A 115 8.05 23.69 -16.41
CA GLY A 115 8.98 23.63 -17.53
C GLY A 115 8.29 23.55 -18.89
N LEU A 116 7.14 22.86 -18.99
CA LEU A 116 6.31 22.91 -20.20
C LEU A 116 5.73 24.31 -20.43
N ALA A 117 5.26 24.98 -19.37
CA ALA A 117 4.65 26.30 -19.49
C ALA A 117 5.63 27.38 -19.98
N ILE A 118 6.91 27.28 -19.61
CA ILE A 118 7.96 28.23 -20.03
C ILE A 118 8.74 27.77 -21.28
N GLY A 119 8.36 26.64 -21.88
CA GLY A 119 9.04 26.07 -23.06
C GLY A 119 10.42 25.47 -22.80
N TYR A 120 10.76 25.17 -21.54
CA TYR A 120 12.00 24.44 -21.21
C TYR A 120 11.97 23.01 -21.78
N TRP A 121 10.82 22.35 -21.74
CA TRP A 121 10.54 21.14 -22.52
C TRP A 121 9.54 21.44 -23.63
N THR A 122 9.79 20.83 -24.79
CA THR A 122 9.02 21.03 -26.03
C THR A 122 7.62 20.44 -25.95
N ASP A 123 7.48 19.21 -25.44
CA ASP A 123 6.20 18.51 -25.40
C ASP A 123 6.18 17.38 -24.36
N LYS A 124 5.00 16.74 -24.25
CA LYS A 124 4.79 15.59 -23.35
C LYS A 124 5.54 14.33 -23.79
N GLU A 125 5.88 14.18 -25.07
CA GLU A 125 6.63 13.02 -25.56
C GLU A 125 8.08 13.09 -25.10
N HIS A 126 8.69 14.28 -25.12
CA HIS A 126 10.01 14.53 -24.53
C HIS A 126 10.01 14.17 -23.03
N LEU A 127 8.97 14.53 -22.27
CA LEU A 127 8.88 14.13 -20.87
C LEU A 127 8.77 12.61 -20.65
N LYS A 128 8.26 11.85 -21.63
CA LYS A 128 8.20 10.39 -21.52
C LYS A 128 9.59 9.76 -21.65
N THR A 129 10.49 10.34 -22.43
CA THR A 129 11.87 9.80 -22.60
C THR A 129 12.73 9.99 -21.36
N LEU A 130 12.42 11.01 -20.54
CA LEU A 130 13.09 11.25 -19.26
C LEU A 130 12.72 10.21 -18.19
N ARG A 131 11.73 9.35 -18.45
CA ARG A 131 11.27 8.35 -17.50
C ARG A 131 12.22 7.15 -17.51
N GLN A 132 12.91 6.96 -16.39
CA GLN A 132 13.69 5.76 -16.13
C GLN A 132 12.91 4.85 -15.17
N THR A 133 12.73 3.59 -15.56
CA THR A 133 12.22 2.55 -14.66
C THR A 133 13.42 1.81 -14.09
N ASP A 134 13.50 1.76 -12.76
CA ASP A 134 14.66 1.23 -12.05
C ASP A 134 14.44 -0.22 -11.62
N MET A 135 13.36 -0.46 -10.86
CA MET A 135 13.06 -1.78 -10.33
C MET A 135 11.63 -2.21 -10.65
N VAL A 136 11.48 -3.46 -11.11
CA VAL A 136 10.19 -4.07 -11.40
C VAL A 136 9.97 -5.23 -10.43
N PHE A 137 8.97 -5.09 -9.56
CA PHE A 137 8.50 -6.19 -8.73
C PHE A 137 7.51 -6.99 -9.55
N LYS A 138 7.78 -8.28 -9.76
CA LYS A 138 6.87 -9.23 -10.40
C LYS A 138 6.28 -10.14 -9.32
N PRO A 139 5.03 -10.61 -9.46
CA PRO A 139 4.47 -11.59 -8.54
C PRO A 139 5.40 -12.80 -8.43
N GLN A 140 5.74 -13.18 -7.20
CA GLN A 140 6.58 -14.34 -6.87
C GLN A 140 5.79 -15.43 -6.13
N ARG A 141 4.62 -15.09 -5.62
CA ARG A 141 3.73 -15.98 -4.86
C ARG A 141 2.30 -15.80 -5.32
N GLU A 142 1.51 -16.86 -5.16
CA GLU A 142 0.09 -16.81 -5.49
C GLU A 142 -0.68 -15.99 -4.43
N PRO A 143 -1.65 -15.14 -4.83
CA PRO A 143 -2.49 -14.40 -3.88
C PRO A 143 -3.13 -15.30 -2.82
N LYS A 144 -3.45 -16.54 -3.20
CA LYS A 144 -4.08 -17.56 -2.35
C LYS A 144 -3.25 -17.89 -1.10
N GLU A 145 -1.92 -17.77 -1.18
CA GLU A 145 -1.04 -18.00 -0.02
C GLU A 145 -1.28 -16.98 1.11
N TYR A 146 -1.79 -15.80 0.77
CA TYR A 146 -2.03 -14.71 1.72
C TYR A 146 -3.49 -14.66 2.21
N GLU A 147 -4.41 -15.42 1.62
CA GLU A 147 -5.84 -15.42 1.97
C GLU A 147 -6.10 -15.59 3.48
N PRO A 148 -5.44 -16.54 4.20
CA PRO A 148 -5.68 -16.68 5.63
C PRO A 148 -5.26 -15.44 6.44
N ALA A 149 -4.11 -14.86 6.08
CA ALA A 149 -3.58 -13.67 6.75
C ALA A 149 -4.45 -12.45 6.46
N MET A 150 -4.85 -12.25 5.20
CA MET A 150 -5.73 -11.16 4.80
C MET A 150 -7.13 -11.29 5.42
N SER A 151 -7.68 -12.51 5.50
CA SER A 151 -8.97 -12.77 6.16
C SER A 151 -8.92 -12.39 7.64
N ASN A 152 -7.87 -12.78 8.36
CA ASN A 152 -7.69 -12.40 9.77
C ASN A 152 -7.49 -10.89 9.93
N TRP A 153 -6.76 -10.26 9.01
CA TRP A 153 -6.58 -8.82 9.01
C TRP A 153 -7.88 -8.07 8.74
N ILE A 154 -8.74 -8.53 7.82
CA ILE A 154 -10.09 -7.97 7.60
C ILE A 154 -10.93 -8.08 8.87
N LYS A 155 -10.89 -9.22 9.58
CA LYS A 155 -11.55 -9.35 10.88
C LYS A 155 -11.03 -8.30 11.88
N ALA A 156 -9.71 -8.10 11.95
CA ALA A 156 -9.12 -7.09 12.81
C ALA A 156 -9.58 -5.67 12.44
N VAL A 157 -9.66 -5.34 11.14
CA VAL A 157 -10.23 -4.09 10.64
C VAL A 157 -11.67 -3.92 11.14
N CYS A 158 -12.54 -4.92 10.95
CA CYS A 158 -13.94 -4.85 11.42
C CYS A 158 -14.05 -4.65 12.94
N ARG A 159 -13.13 -5.21 13.73
CA ARG A 159 -13.10 -5.03 15.19
C ARG A 159 -12.53 -3.69 15.64
N SER A 160 -11.85 -2.97 14.75
CA SER A 160 -11.29 -1.65 15.05
C SER A 160 -12.27 -0.49 14.83
N LEU A 161 -13.42 -0.77 14.20
CA LEU A 161 -14.38 0.24 13.78
C LEU A 161 -15.19 0.82 14.94
N SER A 162 -15.65 2.05 14.77
CA SER A 162 -16.52 2.78 15.72
C SER A 162 -16.00 2.71 17.17
N TRP A 163 -14.68 2.71 17.33
CA TRP A 163 -14.04 2.59 18.65
C TRP A 163 -14.18 3.88 19.45
N TYR A 164 -13.95 5.01 18.80
CA TYR A 164 -14.17 6.32 19.40
C TYR A 164 -15.64 6.72 19.24
N SER A 165 -16.25 7.29 20.28
CA SER A 165 -17.53 7.98 20.12
C SER A 165 -17.32 9.29 19.37
N GLN A 166 -18.35 9.79 18.68
CA GLN A 166 -18.40 11.20 18.30
C GLN A 166 -18.18 12.01 19.58
N ALA A 167 -17.04 12.68 19.68
CA ALA A 167 -16.89 13.73 20.69
C ALA A 167 -18.02 14.71 20.43
N SER A 168 -18.86 14.96 21.44
CA SER A 168 -19.72 16.12 21.46
C SER A 168 -18.82 17.34 21.24
N GLN A 169 -18.86 17.89 20.02
CA GLN A 169 -18.32 19.22 19.78
C GLN A 169 -19.14 20.24 20.57
#